data_AF-A0ABD3P0Z0-F1
#
_entry.id   AF-A0ABD3P0Z0-F1
#
_cell.length_a   1.000
_cell.length_b   1.000
_cell.length_c   1.000
_cell.angle_alpha   90.00
_cell.angle_beta   90.00
_cell.angle_gamma   90.00
#
_symmetry.space_group_name_H-M   'P 1'
#
loop_
_entity.id
_entity.type
_entity.pdbx_description
1 polymer ?
#
loop_
_entity_poly.entity_id
_entity_poly.type
_entity_poly.pdbx_seq_one_letter_code
_entity_poly.pdbx_strand_id
1 'polypeptide(L)'
;MAKLSLILLAAIVAISSAFVPAAQTATRFNQMSFAPKVDASQSSALFMAEDMTWEGEYPPSKVLGPIMSKMPSGLLGVISMAALGVCVYSCVQTGILLREPGAIENGSWVKWYYVLEGLGGPLAWGTHVASWIQRKNGM
;
A
#
# COMPACT_ATOMS: atom_id res chain seq x y z
N MET A 1 25.37 21.31 -3.59
CA MET A 1 24.96 19.94 -3.20
C MET A 1 24.24 19.90 -1.85
N ALA A 2 24.76 20.51 -0.78
CA ALA A 2 24.12 20.51 0.54
C ALA A 2 22.65 21.00 0.57
N LYS A 3 22.29 22.02 -0.22
CA LYS A 3 20.91 22.56 -0.26
C LYS A 3 19.88 21.55 -0.80
N LEU A 4 20.24 20.79 -1.84
CA LEU A 4 19.37 19.75 -2.40
C LEU A 4 19.25 18.56 -1.43
N SER A 5 20.35 18.18 -0.78
CA SER A 5 20.34 17.13 0.25
C SER A 5 19.43 17.49 1.43
N LEU A 6 19.44 18.76 1.87
CA LEU A 6 18.56 19.22 2.94
C LEU A 6 17.08 19.21 2.55
N ILE A 7 16.75 19.61 1.32
CA ILE A 7 15.38 19.54 0.80
C ILE A 7 14.90 18.09 0.70
N LEU A 8 15.76 17.19 0.22
CA LEU A 8 15.44 15.77 0.12
C LEU A 8 15.20 15.15 1.51
N LEU A 9 16.04 15.51 2.49
CA LEU A 9 15.93 15.03 3.86
C LEU A 9 14.66 15.56 4.54
N ALA A 10 14.32 16.84 4.33
CA ALA A 10 13.09 17.44 4.84
C ALA A 10 11.84 16.77 4.22
N ALA A 11 11.88 16.45 2.93
CA ALA A 11 10.80 15.73 2.26
C ALA A 11 10.60 14.33 2.85
N ILE A 12 11.69 13.58 3.09
CA ILE A 12 11.64 12.24 3.72
C ILE A 12 11.05 12.32 5.14
N VAL A 13 11.47 13.30 5.95
CA VAL A 13 10.96 13.49 7.32
C VAL A 13 9.47 13.83 7.31
N ALA A 14 9.04 14.72 6.42
CA ALA A 14 7.63 15.09 6.30
C ALA A 14 6.75 13.89 5.91
N ILE A 15 7.17 13.10 4.91
CA ILE A 15 6.43 11.90 4.47
C ILE A 15 6.38 10.84 5.59
N SER A 16 7.45 10.70 6.37
CA SER A 16 7.50 9.73 7.47
C SER A 16 6.57 10.09 8.64
N SER A 17 6.33 11.38 8.89
CA SER A 17 5.45 11.85 9.97
C SER A 17 3.97 11.54 9.77
N ALA A 18 3.55 11.27 8.53
CA ALA A 18 2.16 10.87 8.21
C ALA A 18 1.82 9.43 8.63
N PHE A 19 2.82 8.62 9.01
CA PHE A 19 2.67 7.23 9.43
C PHE A 19 2.87 7.02 10.94
N VAL A 20 3.00 8.11 11.72
CA VAL A 20 3.03 8.00 13.19
C VAL A 20 1.62 7.68 13.68
N PRO A 21 1.38 6.52 14.34
CA PRO A 21 0.05 6.17 14.82
C PRO A 21 -0.39 7.13 15.92
N ALA A 22 -1.36 8.01 15.64
CA ALA A 22 -2.03 8.84 16.64
C ALA A 22 -3.10 8.05 17.43
N ALA A 23 -2.81 6.79 17.78
CA ALA A 23 -3.73 5.90 18.48
C ALA A 23 -2.99 5.05 19.51
N GLN A 24 -2.61 5.67 20.63
CA GLN A 24 -2.49 4.93 21.88
C GLN A 24 -3.90 4.75 22.45
N THR A 25 -4.19 3.55 22.95
CA THR A 25 -5.34 3.13 23.79
C THR A 25 -6.48 2.40 23.07
N ALA A 26 -6.38 1.07 22.99
CA ALA A 26 -7.32 0.14 23.65
C ALA A 26 -7.03 -1.31 23.21
N THR A 27 -6.15 -1.99 23.95
CA THR A 27 -6.00 -3.44 23.90
C THR A 27 -7.25 -4.06 24.55
N ARG A 28 -8.13 -4.68 23.75
CA ARG A 28 -9.06 -5.70 24.25
C ARG A 28 -8.94 -6.93 23.37
N PHE A 29 -8.22 -7.92 23.88
CA PHE A 29 -8.29 -9.29 23.39
C PHE A 29 -9.65 -9.86 23.77
N ASN A 30 -10.45 -10.22 22.77
CA ASN A 30 -11.61 -11.09 22.96
C ASN A 30 -11.37 -12.32 22.09
N GLN A 31 -10.75 -13.35 22.68
CA GLN A 31 -10.71 -14.68 22.07
C GLN A 31 -12.10 -15.30 22.18
N MET A 32 -12.81 -15.39 21.06
CA MET A 32 -13.90 -16.34 20.91
C MET A 32 -13.57 -17.25 19.73
N SER A 33 -13.13 -18.47 20.05
CA SER A 33 -12.97 -19.54 19.07
C SER A 33 -14.31 -20.26 18.94
N PHE A 34 -14.97 -20.09 17.80
CA PHE A 34 -16.09 -20.92 17.39
C PHE A 34 -15.71 -21.56 16.05
N ALA A 35 -15.34 -22.84 16.09
CA ALA A 35 -15.08 -23.63 14.90
C ALA A 35 -16.35 -24.46 14.58
N PRO A 36 -17.02 -24.22 13.43
CA PRO A 36 -18.07 -25.11 12.97
C PRO A 36 -17.47 -26.47 12.60
N LYS A 37 -18.05 -27.56 13.11
CA LYS A 37 -17.73 -28.92 12.62
C LYS A 37 -18.30 -29.06 11.20
N VAL A 38 -17.42 -29.04 10.20
CA VAL A 38 -17.78 -29.36 8.81
C VAL A 38 -17.52 -30.85 8.61
N ASP A 39 -18.58 -31.61 8.30
CA ASP A 39 -18.50 -33.03 7.98
C ASP A 39 -17.62 -33.23 6.74
N ALA A 40 -16.60 -34.07 6.91
CA ALA A 40 -15.65 -34.45 5.87
C ALA A 40 -16.31 -35.39 4.87
N SER A 41 -17.06 -34.85 3.90
CA SER A 41 -17.35 -35.57 2.67
C SER A 41 -17.67 -34.60 1.55
N GLN A 42 -16.92 -34.73 0.45
CA GLN A 42 -16.98 -33.96 -0.80
C GLN A 42 -16.16 -32.66 -0.86
N SER A 43 -14.85 -32.82 -1.08
CA SER A 43 -13.99 -31.77 -1.64
C SER A 43 -13.24 -32.33 -2.86
N SER A 44 -13.97 -32.59 -3.93
CA SER A 44 -13.41 -32.82 -5.25
C SER A 44 -13.11 -31.45 -5.87
N ALA A 45 -11.83 -31.15 -6.10
CA ALA A 45 -11.30 -29.92 -6.74
C ALA A 45 -11.16 -28.66 -5.86
N LEU A 46 -10.60 -28.80 -4.65
CA LEU A 46 -9.90 -27.67 -4.03
C LEU A 46 -8.57 -27.53 -4.79
N PHE A 47 -8.46 -26.48 -5.59
CA PHE A 47 -7.21 -26.04 -6.22
C PHE A 47 -6.04 -26.33 -5.29
N MET A 48 -4.96 -26.93 -5.81
CA MET A 48 -3.66 -26.98 -5.16
C MET A 48 -3.22 -25.54 -4.88
N ALA A 49 -3.72 -24.94 -3.80
CA ALA A 49 -3.29 -23.64 -3.32
C ALA A 49 -1.82 -23.85 -2.96
N GLU A 50 -0.94 -23.23 -3.74
CA GLU A 50 0.49 -23.27 -3.45
C GLU A 50 0.68 -22.80 -2.00
N ASP A 51 1.41 -23.58 -1.22
CA ASP A 51 1.64 -23.29 0.19
C ASP A 51 2.30 -21.90 0.32
N MET A 52 1.65 -20.98 1.03
CA MET A 52 2.14 -19.61 1.25
C MET A 52 2.75 -19.42 2.64
N THR A 53 2.86 -20.49 3.43
CA THR A 53 3.57 -20.44 4.71
C THR A 53 5.06 -20.16 4.47
N TRP A 54 5.67 -19.44 5.41
CA TRP A 54 7.09 -19.11 5.37
C TRP A 54 7.62 -18.99 6.79
N GLU A 55 8.89 -19.33 6.96
CA GLU A 55 9.62 -19.26 8.23
C GLU A 55 10.79 -18.27 8.05
N GLY A 56 11.13 -17.50 9.10
CA GLY A 56 12.27 -16.58 9.11
C GLY A 56 11.89 -15.09 9.26
N GLU A 57 12.71 -14.18 8.71
CA GLU A 57 12.52 -12.71 8.81
C GLU A 57 11.73 -12.10 7.64
N TYR A 58 11.79 -12.68 6.44
CA TYR A 58 11.12 -12.18 5.24
C TYR A 58 10.45 -13.29 4.42
N PRO A 59 9.31 -13.02 3.76
CA PRO A 59 8.62 -14.01 2.96
C PRO A 59 9.31 -14.27 1.60
N PRO A 60 9.12 -15.46 1.00
CA PRO A 60 9.60 -15.76 -0.34
C PRO A 60 8.84 -14.96 -1.40
N SER A 61 9.49 -14.66 -2.54
CA SER A 61 8.91 -13.84 -3.62
C SER A 61 7.57 -14.34 -4.18
N LYS A 62 7.22 -15.62 -4.01
CA LYS A 62 5.93 -16.19 -4.46
C LYS A 62 4.70 -15.53 -3.84
N VAL A 63 4.82 -14.94 -2.64
CA VAL A 63 3.70 -14.23 -1.99
C VAL A 63 3.30 -12.96 -2.74
N LEU A 64 4.17 -12.44 -3.62
CA LEU A 64 3.90 -11.28 -4.47
C LEU A 64 3.05 -11.64 -5.71
N GLY A 65 2.70 -12.90 -5.88
CA GLY A 65 1.97 -13.39 -7.04
C GLY A 65 2.85 -13.51 -8.30
N PRO A 66 2.27 -13.92 -9.42
CA PRO A 66 3.02 -14.38 -10.60
C PRO A 66 3.80 -13.27 -11.32
N ILE A 67 3.42 -12.00 -11.14
CA ILE A 67 3.98 -10.85 -11.85
C ILE A 67 5.08 -10.19 -11.02
N MET A 68 4.75 -9.70 -9.82
CA MET A 68 5.68 -8.95 -8.98
C MET A 68 6.83 -9.82 -8.45
N SER A 69 6.63 -11.14 -8.33
CA SER A 69 7.69 -12.09 -7.98
C SER A 69 8.86 -12.12 -8.97
N LYS A 70 8.66 -11.64 -10.21
CA LYS A 70 9.70 -11.58 -11.26
C LYS A 70 10.28 -10.19 -11.46
N MET A 71 9.75 -9.18 -10.77
CA MET A 71 10.21 -7.80 -10.92
C MET A 71 11.37 -7.51 -9.96
N PRO A 72 12.42 -6.80 -10.40
CA PRO A 72 13.54 -6.44 -9.53
C PRO A 72 13.12 -5.40 -8.49
N SER A 73 13.78 -5.41 -7.34
CA SER A 73 13.42 -4.54 -6.20
C SER A 73 13.46 -3.06 -6.56
N GLY A 74 14.47 -2.64 -7.33
CA GLY A 74 14.63 -1.24 -7.76
C GLY A 74 13.47 -0.74 -8.62
N LEU A 75 12.95 -1.56 -9.53
CA LEU A 75 11.81 -1.19 -10.38
C LEU A 75 10.55 -0.98 -9.55
N LEU A 76 10.24 -1.92 -8.64
CA LEU A 76 9.10 -1.81 -7.74
C LEU A 76 9.20 -0.57 -6.83
N GLY A 77 10.41 -0.22 -6.39
CA GLY A 77 10.65 0.99 -5.60
C GLY A 77 10.38 2.28 -6.39
N VAL A 78 10.79 2.35 -7.65
CA VAL A 78 10.50 3.51 -8.52
C VAL A 78 8.99 3.62 -8.79
N ILE A 79 8.32 2.51 -9.07
CA ILE A 79 6.86 2.48 -9.27
C ILE A 79 6.14 2.97 -8.00
N SER A 80 6.57 2.53 -6.83
CA SER A 80 6.03 2.99 -5.55
C SER A 80 6.13 4.51 -5.37
N MET A 81 7.31 5.07 -5.65
CA MET A 81 7.52 6.51 -5.56
C MET A 81 6.67 7.29 -6.57
N ALA A 82 6.53 6.79 -7.79
CA ALA A 82 5.67 7.40 -8.81
C ALA A 82 4.20 7.37 -8.38
N ALA A 83 3.71 6.23 -7.89
CA ALA A 83 2.35 6.08 -7.39
C ALA A 83 2.05 6.99 -6.19
N LEU A 84 3.02 7.13 -5.27
CA LEU A 84 2.91 8.07 -4.15
C LEU A 84 2.84 9.52 -4.64
N GLY A 85 3.69 9.90 -5.58
CA GLY A 85 3.70 11.24 -6.17
C GLY A 85 2.37 11.60 -6.83
N VAL A 86 1.80 10.68 -7.59
CA VAL A 86 0.48 10.83 -8.23
C VAL A 86 -0.63 10.95 -7.19
N CYS A 87 -0.61 10.12 -6.14
CA CYS A 87 -1.58 10.20 -5.05
C CYS A 87 -1.52 11.56 -4.32
N VAL A 88 -0.32 12.04 -4.00
CA VAL A 88 -0.13 13.33 -3.34
C VAL A 88 -0.63 14.47 -4.25
N TYR A 89 -0.30 14.43 -5.54
CA TYR A 89 -0.77 15.41 -6.51
C TYR A 89 -2.30 15.47 -6.54
N SER A 90 -2.97 14.31 -6.65
CA SER A 90 -4.42 14.23 -6.64
C SER A 90 -5.04 14.81 -5.36
N CYS A 91 -4.52 14.44 -4.18
CA CYS A 91 -5.02 14.97 -2.91
C CYS A 91 -4.90 16.49 -2.82
N VAL A 92 -3.76 17.04 -3.29
CA VAL A 92 -3.54 18.50 -3.31
C VAL A 92 -4.51 19.20 -4.26
N GLN A 93 -4.65 18.69 -5.49
CA GLN A 93 -5.53 19.30 -6.50
C GLN A 93 -7.00 19.22 -6.10
N THR A 94 -7.43 18.08 -5.56
CA THR A 94 -8.77 17.92 -4.99
C THR A 94 -9.00 18.91 -3.86
N GLY A 95 -8.01 19.12 -3.00
CA GLY A 95 -8.05 20.13 -1.94
C GLY A 95 -8.13 21.58 -2.46
N ILE A 96 -7.62 21.88 -3.65
CA ILE A 96 -7.77 23.18 -4.30
C ILE A 96 -9.20 23.32 -4.85
N LEU A 97 -9.72 22.32 -5.55
CA LEU A 97 -11.08 22.32 -6.10
C LEU A 97 -12.15 22.47 -5.01
N LEU A 98 -11.93 21.89 -3.82
CA LEU A 98 -12.82 22.05 -2.68
C LEU A 98 -12.95 23.52 -2.20
N ARG A 99 -11.98 24.39 -2.53
CA ARG A 99 -11.99 25.81 -2.18
C ARG A 99 -12.63 26.70 -3.25
N GLU A 100 -12.96 26.13 -4.41
CA GLU A 100 -13.61 26.89 -5.48
C GLU A 100 -15.08 27.21 -5.11
N PRO A 101 -15.53 28.47 -5.28
CA PRO A 101 -16.92 28.84 -4.99
C PRO A 101 -17.91 28.00 -5.80
N GLY A 102 -18.90 27.42 -5.13
CA GLY A 102 -19.94 26.58 -5.74
C GLY A 102 -19.50 25.17 -6.14
N ALA A 103 -18.23 24.80 -5.91
CA ALA A 103 -17.72 23.48 -6.31
C ALA A 103 -18.26 22.35 -5.43
N ILE A 104 -18.39 22.57 -4.12
CA ILE A 104 -18.94 21.60 -3.16
C ILE A 104 -20.43 21.36 -3.42
N GLU A 105 -21.19 22.43 -3.64
CA GLU A 105 -22.66 22.41 -3.76
C GLU A 105 -23.15 21.52 -4.90
N ASN A 106 -22.45 21.56 -6.04
CA ASN A 106 -22.79 20.78 -7.22
C ASN A 106 -21.93 19.52 -7.39
N GLY A 107 -21.01 19.24 -6.44
CA GLY A 107 -20.09 18.11 -6.50
C GLY A 107 -19.06 18.19 -7.65
N SER A 108 -18.90 19.35 -8.28
CA SER A 108 -18.03 19.52 -9.46
C SER A 108 -16.54 19.38 -9.12
N TRP A 109 -16.19 19.44 -7.83
CA TRP A 109 -14.84 19.17 -7.32
C TRP A 109 -14.42 17.70 -7.49
N VAL A 110 -15.37 16.76 -7.60
CA VAL A 110 -15.08 15.35 -7.81
C VAL A 110 -14.69 15.13 -9.27
N LYS A 111 -13.42 14.81 -9.50
CA LYS A 111 -12.91 14.43 -10.82
C LYS A 111 -12.50 12.97 -10.80
N TRP A 112 -12.99 12.19 -11.76
CA TRP A 112 -12.72 10.75 -11.82
C TRP A 112 -11.22 10.42 -11.87
N TYR A 113 -10.44 11.26 -12.55
CA TYR A 113 -8.99 11.07 -12.65
C TYR A 113 -8.31 11.32 -11.30
N TYR A 114 -8.71 12.33 -10.54
CA TYR A 114 -8.20 12.52 -9.17
C TYR A 114 -8.61 11.37 -8.24
N VAL A 115 -9.81 10.80 -8.40
CA VAL A 115 -10.19 9.60 -7.64
C VAL A 115 -9.27 8.42 -7.97
N LEU A 116 -9.03 8.16 -9.27
CA LEU A 116 -8.14 7.07 -9.71
C LEU A 116 -6.69 7.28 -9.26
N GLU A 117 -6.17 8.49 -9.40
CA GLU A 117 -4.84 8.88 -8.94
C GLU A 117 -4.71 8.75 -7.41
N GLY A 118 -5.77 9.03 -6.65
CA GLY A 118 -5.83 8.84 -5.20
C GLY A 118 -5.74 7.36 -4.78
N LEU A 119 -6.18 6.43 -5.63
CA LEU A 119 -5.95 4.99 -5.43
C LEU A 119 -4.46 4.60 -5.62
N GLY A 120 -3.63 5.53 -6.09
CA GLY A 120 -2.18 5.39 -6.09
C GLY A 120 -1.57 5.21 -4.70
N GLY A 121 -2.24 5.67 -3.62
CA GLY A 121 -1.74 5.51 -2.24
C GLY A 121 -1.58 4.06 -1.80
N PRO A 122 -2.65 3.24 -1.82
CA PRO A 122 -2.56 1.80 -1.56
C PRO A 122 -1.58 1.07 -2.49
N LEU A 123 -1.52 1.47 -3.78
CA LEU A 123 -0.59 0.90 -4.74
C LEU A 123 0.87 1.23 -4.40
N ALA A 124 1.15 2.47 -3.98
CA ALA A 124 2.47 2.90 -3.54
C ALA A 124 2.94 2.09 -2.33
N TRP A 125 2.07 1.87 -1.35
CA TRP A 125 2.38 1.04 -0.19
C TRP A 125 2.64 -0.42 -0.60
N GLY A 126 1.75 -1.01 -1.41
CA GLY A 126 1.90 -2.41 -1.85
C GLY A 126 3.19 -2.64 -2.64
N THR A 127 3.53 -1.74 -3.56
CA THR A 127 4.76 -1.83 -4.38
C THR A 127 6.01 -1.50 -3.57
N HIS A 128 5.93 -0.65 -2.54
CA HIS A 128 7.02 -0.44 -1.58
C HIS A 128 7.32 -1.72 -0.80
N VAL A 129 6.29 -2.37 -0.26
CA VAL A 129 6.43 -3.64 0.47
C VAL A 129 6.98 -4.72 -0.47
N ALA A 130 6.49 -4.81 -1.70
CA ALA A 130 7.00 -5.75 -2.69
C ALA A 130 8.48 -5.48 -3.04
N SER A 131 8.89 -4.22 -3.16
CA SER A 131 10.30 -3.83 -3.35
C SER A 131 11.17 -4.31 -2.19
N TRP A 132 10.71 -4.16 -0.95
CA TRP A 132 11.43 -4.66 0.23
C TRP A 132 11.56 -6.19 0.23
N ILE A 133 10.47 -6.91 -0.08
CA ILE A 133 10.49 -8.38 -0.20
C ILE A 133 11.51 -8.82 -1.25
N GLN A 134 11.49 -8.21 -2.43
CA GLN A 134 12.43 -8.57 -3.50
C GLN A 134 13.88 -8.26 -3.12
N ARG A 135 14.12 -7.13 -2.45
CA ARG A 135 15.47 -6.78 -1.98
C ARG A 135 16.00 -7.80 -0.98
N LYS A 136 15.15 -8.31 -0.08
CA LYS A 136 15.53 -9.37 0.88
C LYS A 136 15.77 -10.72 0.20
N ASN A 137 15.05 -11.01 -0.88
CA ASN A 137 15.23 -12.20 -1.69
C ASN A 137 16.38 -12.10 -2.71
N GLY A 138 17.16 -11.02 -2.72
CA GLY A 138 18.33 -10.86 -3.61
C GLY A 138 17.99 -10.46 -5.06
N MET A 139 16.82 -9.86 -5.26
CA MET A 139 16.29 -9.38 -6.55
C MET A 139 16.26 -7.86 -6.68
#